data_AF-A0AA94HR04-F1
#
_entry.id   AF-A0AA94HR04-F1
#
_cell.length_a   1.000
_cell.length_b   1.000
_cell.length_c   1.000
_cell.angle_alpha   90.00
_cell.angle_beta   90.00
_cell.angle_gamma   90.00
#
_symmetry.space_group_name_H-M   'P 1'
#
loop_
_entity.id
_entity.type
_entity.pdbx_description
1 polymer ?
#
loop_
_entity_poly.entity_id
_entity_poly.type
_entity_poly.pdbx_seq_one_letter_code
_entity_poly.pdbx_strand_id
1 'polypeptide(L)'
;MKKTPIATEVVEFLKSHSVTGAQLAEAAGVNPVIISRLRTGKRADVLSANADAIRAAINELRDSAIPPAAPATAPSSEEVGGDAA
;
A
#
# COMPACT_ATOMS: atom_id res chain seq x y z
N MET A 1 1.28 -5.94 23.33
CA MET A 1 0.97 -6.22 21.91
C MET A 1 2.30 -6.31 21.17
N LYS A 2 2.70 -7.49 20.66
CA LYS A 2 3.93 -7.61 19.86
C LYS A 2 3.63 -6.99 18.50
N LYS A 3 4.18 -5.81 18.22
CA LYS A 3 4.17 -5.23 16.86
C LYS A 3 4.86 -6.25 15.95
N THR A 4 4.17 -6.73 14.93
CA THR A 4 4.78 -7.57 13.89
C THR A 4 5.95 -6.79 13.29
N PRO A 5 7.14 -7.39 13.16
CA PRO A 5 8.26 -6.70 12.55
C PRO A 5 7.92 -6.38 11.09
N ILE A 6 8.19 -5.15 10.65
CA ILE A 6 7.92 -4.69 9.28
C ILE A 6 8.56 -5.60 8.23
N ALA A 7 9.67 -6.26 8.57
CA ALA A 7 10.31 -7.27 7.72
C ALA A 7 9.37 -8.44 7.40
N THR A 8 8.61 -8.94 8.37
CA THR A 8 7.64 -10.02 8.15
C THR A 8 6.49 -9.55 7.27
N GLU A 9 5.93 -8.37 7.55
CA GLU A 9 4.83 -7.79 6.75
C GLU A 9 5.25 -7.63 5.27
N VAL A 10 6.46 -7.12 5.02
CA VAL A 10 7.02 -6.97 3.66
C VAL A 10 7.21 -8.33 2.98
N VAL A 11 7.78 -9.31 3.67
CA VAL A 11 8.01 -10.65 3.10
C VAL A 11 6.68 -11.35 2.77
N GLU A 12 5.70 -11.27 3.65
CA GLU A 12 4.37 -11.83 3.40
C GLU A 12 3.68 -11.12 2.24
N PHE A 13 3.69 -9.78 2.23
CA PHE A 13 3.08 -9.00 1.16
C PHE A 13 3.65 -9.35 -0.22
N LEU A 14 4.98 -9.38 -0.36
CA LEU A 14 5.67 -9.70 -1.61
C LEU A 14 5.52 -11.18 -2.02
N LYS A 15 5.15 -12.08 -1.09
CA LYS A 15 4.81 -13.47 -1.40
C LYS A 15 3.37 -13.61 -1.89
N SER A 16 2.46 -12.82 -1.33
CA SER A 16 1.03 -12.88 -1.63
C SER A 16 0.63 -12.04 -2.85
N HIS A 17 1.43 -11.05 -3.23
CA HIS A 17 1.15 -10.14 -4.35
C HIS A 17 2.25 -10.22 -5.39
N SER A 18 1.88 -10.04 -6.67
CA SER A 18 2.83 -9.94 -7.79
C SER A 18 3.54 -8.58 -7.85
N VAL A 19 3.89 -8.01 -6.69
CA VAL A 19 4.60 -6.74 -6.56
C VAL A 19 6.07 -7.04 -6.30
N THR A 20 6.96 -6.34 -7.00
CA THR A 20 8.40 -6.46 -6.75
C THR A 20 8.84 -5.55 -5.61
N GLY A 21 9.93 -5.92 -4.93
CA GLY A 21 10.49 -5.09 -3.87
C GLY A 21 10.94 -3.69 -4.33
N ALA A 22 11.20 -3.51 -5.64
CA ALA A 22 11.49 -2.21 -6.23
C ALA A 22 10.24 -1.33 -6.32
N GLN A 23 9.11 -1.87 -6.80
CA GLN A 23 7.83 -1.16 -6.85
C GLN A 23 7.33 -0.77 -5.45
N LEU A 24 7.49 -1.67 -4.47
CA LEU A 24 7.16 -1.35 -3.08
C LEU A 24 8.04 -0.21 -2.53
N ALA A 25 9.33 -0.20 -2.89
CA ALA A 25 10.24 0.85 -2.46
C ALA A 25 9.89 2.20 -3.09
N GLU A 26 9.51 2.20 -4.37
CA GLU A 26 9.07 3.38 -5.11
C GLU A 26 7.79 3.95 -4.51
N ALA A 27 6.77 3.11 -4.27
CA ALA A 27 5.52 3.52 -3.63
C ALA A 27 5.75 4.07 -2.21
N ALA A 28 6.67 3.48 -1.45
CA ALA A 28 7.03 3.95 -0.11
C ALA A 28 7.98 5.16 -0.11
N GLY A 29 8.52 5.58 -1.26
CA GLY A 29 9.53 6.63 -1.33
C GLY A 29 10.86 6.30 -0.63
N VAL A 30 11.18 5.02 -0.48
CA VAL A 30 12.39 4.54 0.22
C VAL A 30 13.39 3.91 -0.74
N ASN A 31 14.65 3.80 -0.31
CA ASN A 31 15.67 3.14 -1.13
C ASN A 31 15.37 1.62 -1.29
N PRO A 32 15.40 1.04 -2.50
CA PRO A 32 15.13 -0.39 -2.75
C PRO A 32 16.02 -1.36 -1.97
N VAL A 33 17.22 -0.90 -1.59
CA VAL A 33 18.14 -1.66 -0.75
C VAL A 33 17.54 -1.91 0.64
N ILE A 34 16.71 -1.01 1.16
CA ILE A 34 16.01 -1.19 2.45
C ILE A 34 15.06 -2.38 2.36
N ILE A 35 14.23 -2.45 1.31
CA ILE A 35 13.31 -3.57 1.08
C ILE A 35 14.07 -4.88 0.88
N SER A 36 15.17 -4.86 0.11
CA SER A 36 16.01 -6.06 -0.07
C SER A 36 16.65 -6.55 1.23
N ARG A 37 17.06 -5.63 2.12
CA ARG A 37 17.62 -5.97 3.44
C ARG A 37 16.56 -6.49 4.42
N LEU A 38 15.34 -5.95 4.36
CA LEU A 38 14.19 -6.46 5.10
C LEU A 38 13.84 -7.88 4.65
N ARG A 39 13.81 -8.13 3.33
CA ARG A 39 13.53 -9.44 2.74
C ARG A 39 14.55 -10.51 3.13
N THR A 40 15.82 -10.13 3.21
CA THR A 40 16.91 -11.06 3.57
C THR A 40 17.06 -11.24 5.09
N GLY A 41 16.24 -10.58 5.90
CA GLY A 41 16.32 -10.63 7.37
C GLY A 41 17.60 -10.01 7.94
N LYS A 42 18.42 -9.36 7.10
CA LYS A 42 19.74 -8.83 7.47
C LYS A 42 19.67 -7.52 8.25
N ARG A 43 18.48 -6.88 8.26
CA ARG A 43 18.16 -5.70 9.08
C ARG A 43 16.72 -5.80 9.56
N ALA A 44 16.53 -5.88 10.88
CA ALA A 44 15.23 -5.72 11.53
C ALA A 44 14.95 -4.26 11.91
N ASP A 45 16.01 -3.45 12.06
CA ASP A 45 15.91 -2.03 12.41
C ASP A 45 15.86 -1.16 11.16
N VAL A 46 14.66 -0.66 10.90
CA VAL A 46 14.38 0.41 9.96
C VAL A 46 13.87 1.58 10.79
N LEU A 47 14.32 2.80 10.46
CA LEU A 47 13.85 4.02 11.13
C LEU A 47 12.33 4.04 11.11
N SER A 48 11.70 4.42 12.23
CA SER A 48 10.24 4.38 12.40
C SER A 48 9.49 5.04 11.24
N ALA A 49 9.98 6.18 10.74
CA ALA A 49 9.41 6.87 9.58
C ALA A 49 9.41 6.04 8.30
N ASN A 50 10.48 5.30 8.02
CA ASN A 50 10.55 4.41 6.87
C ASN A 50 9.64 3.18 7.06
N ALA A 51 9.52 2.67 8.30
CA ALA A 51 8.62 1.56 8.58
C ALA A 51 7.15 1.96 8.36
N ASP A 52 6.76 3.17 8.78
CA ASP A 52 5.42 3.70 8.56
C ASP A 52 5.16 3.98 7.07
N ALA A 53 6.13 4.54 6.34
CA ALA A 53 6.04 4.74 4.89
C ALA A 53 5.86 3.41 4.13
N ILE A 54 6.60 2.36 4.53
CA ILE A 54 6.45 1.03 3.93
C ILE A 54 5.07 0.45 4.23
N ARG A 55 4.53 0.62 5.44
CA ARG A 55 3.15 0.18 5.75
C ARG A 55 2.10 0.92 4.92
N ALA A 56 2.26 2.23 4.76
CA ALA A 56 1.36 3.03 3.93
C ALA A 56 1.37 2.49 2.49
N ALA A 57 2.55 2.26 1.92
CA ALA A 57 2.69 1.70 0.57
C ALA A 57 2.13 0.28 0.45
N ILE A 58 2.33 -0.59 1.45
CA ILE A 58 1.73 -1.94 1.47
C ILE A 58 0.20 -1.83 1.42
N ASN A 59 -0.39 -0.94 2.23
CA ASN A 59 -1.84 -0.76 2.23
C ASN A 59 -2.34 -0.22 0.89
N GLU A 60 -1.70 0.83 0.37
CA GLU A 60 -2.05 1.44 -0.92
C GLU A 60 -1.95 0.47 -2.10
N LEU A 61 -0.88 -0.34 -2.14
CA LEU A 61 -0.69 -1.34 -3.18
C LEU A 61 -1.62 -2.55 -3.01
N ARG A 62 -1.98 -2.91 -1.77
CA ARG A 62 -2.99 -3.94 -1.51
C ARG A 62 -4.37 -3.49 -2.00
N ASP A 63 -4.72 -2.23 -1.77
CA ASP A 63 -5.97 -1.65 -2.23
C ASP A 63 -5.97 -1.42 -3.76
N SER A 64 -4.81 -1.11 -4.36
CA SER A 64 -4.65 -0.94 -5.81
C SER A 64 -4.51 -2.24 -6.61
N ALA A 65 -4.15 -3.36 -5.95
CA ALA A 65 -4.13 -4.69 -6.58
C ALA A 65 -5.54 -5.28 -6.75
N ILE A 66 -6.55 -4.67 -6.11
CA ILE A 66 -7.94 -4.81 -6.51
C ILE A 66 -8.08 -3.99 -7.79
N PRO A 67 -8.43 -4.58 -8.95
CA PRO A 67 -8.63 -3.79 -10.16
C PRO A 67 -9.61 -2.65 -9.83
N PRO A 68 -9.36 -1.42 -10.29
CA PRO A 68 -10.26 -0.32 -10.02
C PRO A 68 -11.60 -0.64 -10.69
N ALA A 69 -12.55 -1.16 -9.93
CA ALA A 69 -13.93 -0.81 -10.18
C ALA A 69 -13.94 0.72 -10.05
N ALA A 70 -14.08 1.37 -11.22
CA ALA A 70 -14.29 2.78 -11.52
C ALA A 70 -14.27 3.77 -10.33
N PRO A 71 -13.64 4.95 -10.49
CA PRO A 71 -13.61 5.95 -9.43
C PRO A 71 -15.05 6.20 -8.99
N ALA A 72 -15.26 6.07 -7.68
CA ALA A 72 -16.42 6.64 -7.02
C ALA A 72 -16.37 8.16 -7.27
N THR A 73 -16.94 8.60 -8.39
CA THR A 73 -17.47 9.94 -8.51
C THR A 73 -18.51 10.06 -7.41
N ALA A 74 -18.22 10.96 -6.48
CA ALA A 74 -18.98 11.25 -5.27
C ALA A 74 -20.49 11.40 -5.53
N PRO A 75 -21.36 11.09 -4.53
CA PRO A 75 -22.76 11.41 -4.62
C PRO A 75 -22.90 12.93 -4.52
N SER A 76 -23.37 13.58 -5.57
CA SER A 76 -23.88 14.95 -5.46
C SER A 76 -25.22 14.97 -6.17
N SER A 77 -26.25 15.18 -5.36
CA SER A 77 -27.65 15.28 -5.72
C SER A 77 -27.84 16.28 -6.86
N GLU A 78 -28.49 15.84 -7.94
CA GLU A 78 -29.18 16.75 -8.85
C GLU A 78 -30.66 16.36 -8.89
N GLU A 79 -31.44 17.32 -8.41
CA GLU A 79 -32.86 17.34 -8.11
C GLU A 79 -33.71 17.43 -9.39
N VAL A 80 -34.08 16.30 -10.01
CA VAL A 80 -35.11 16.32 -11.08
C VAL A 80 -36.49 16.23 -10.45
N GLY A 81 -36.92 17.38 -9.92
CA GLY A 81 -38.33 17.72 -9.76
C GLY A 81 -38.78 18.58 -10.94
N GLY A 82 -39.92 18.20 -11.54
CA GLY A 82 -40.69 19.02 -12.48
C GLY A 82 -40.56 18.56 -13.94
N ASP A 83 -41.58 18.65 -14.77
CA ASP A 83 -42.98 19.04 -14.67
C ASP A 83 -43.62 18.71 -16.04
N ALA A 84 -44.93 18.48 -16.02
CA ALA A 84 -45.92 18.61 -17.09
C ALA A 84 -45.54 18.45 -18.58
N ALA A 85 -46.26 17.54 -19.26
CA ALA A 85 -47.10 17.85 -20.43
C ALA A 85 -48.08 16.71 -20.73
#